data_AF-A0A969TBM9-F1
#
_entry.id   AF-A0A969TBM9-F1
#
_cell.length_a   1.000
_cell.length_b   1.000
_cell.length_c   1.000
_cell.angle_alpha   90.00
_cell.angle_beta   90.00
_cell.angle_gamma   90.00
#
_symmetry.space_group_name_H-M   'P 1'
#
loop_
_entity.id
_entity.type
_entity.pdbx_description
1 polymer ?
#
loop_
_entity_poly.entity_id
_entity_poly.type
_entity_poly.pdbx_seq_one_letter_code
_entity_poly.pdbx_strand_id
1 'polypeptide(L)'
;MFDLTLNLIVTFGGMFLVSYFLYSITSWRELSQRYKNKKSFSRSFFVTKDRIYINQIPINRFNIGVSEKGLFLSFSSLMGVAFSSLLIPWNEISYKKDIENNSRRDFVLNLGNPKIASLQLSLHTIEKIHENYGEPIFFEQLGEPS
;
A
#
# COMPACT_ATOMS: atom_id res chain seq x y z
N MET A 1 34.75 23.36 4.12
CA MET A 1 33.99 22.81 2.97
C MET A 1 33.12 21.62 3.35
N PHE A 2 33.62 20.66 4.15
CA PHE A 2 32.87 19.46 4.56
C PHE A 2 31.54 19.75 5.27
N ASP A 3 31.49 20.75 6.16
CA ASP A 3 30.25 21.15 6.86
C ASP A 3 29.18 21.75 5.95
N LEU A 4 29.58 22.43 4.87
CA LEU A 4 28.62 23.03 3.94
C LEU A 4 27.96 21.95 3.10
N THR A 5 28.73 20.95 2.65
CA THR A 5 28.23 19.80 1.90
C THR A 5 27.33 18.92 2.76
N LEU A 6 27.69 18.67 4.02
CA LEU A 6 26.86 17.92 4.97
C LEU A 6 25.54 18.65 5.25
N ASN A 7 25.57 19.96 5.51
CA ASN A 7 24.36 20.75 5.75
C ASN A 7 23.46 20.84 4.51
N LEU A 8 24.02 20.91 3.30
CA LEU A 8 23.25 20.83 2.06
C LEU A 8 22.60 19.45 1.91
N ILE A 9 23.33 18.35 2.12
CA ILE A 9 22.78 16.99 2.05
C ILE A 9 21.66 16.78 3.08
N VAL A 10 21.82 17.27 4.31
CA VAL A 10 20.78 17.18 5.35
C VAL A 10 19.56 18.03 5.00
N THR A 11 19.76 19.23 4.47
CA THR A 11 18.65 20.14 4.09
C THR A 11 17.88 19.61 2.88
N PHE A 12 18.58 19.20 1.82
CA PHE A 12 17.97 18.63 0.63
C PHE A 12 17.34 17.26 0.92
N GLY A 13 18.02 16.42 1.71
CA GLY A 13 17.47 15.14 2.18
C GLY A 13 16.22 15.33 3.03
N GLY A 14 16.23 16.30 3.94
CA GLY A 14 15.07 16.68 4.76
C GLY A 14 13.89 17.18 3.92
N MET A 15 14.13 18.11 3.00
CA MET A 15 13.09 18.60 2.08
C MET A 15 12.52 17.48 1.19
N PHE A 16 13.38 16.58 0.70
CA PHE A 16 12.93 15.42 -0.09
C PHE A 16 12.04 14.50 0.75
N LEU A 17 12.44 14.16 1.98
CA LEU A 17 11.64 13.32 2.86
C LEU A 17 10.28 13.96 3.21
N VAL A 18 10.24 15.27 3.47
CA VAL A 18 8.99 16.00 3.79
C VAL A 18 8.06 16.03 2.58
N SER A 19 8.57 16.42 1.40
CA SER A 19 7.77 16.45 0.17
C SER A 19 7.24 15.06 -0.21
N TYR A 20 8.05 14.02 0.00
CA TYR A 20 7.63 12.64 -0.23
C TYR A 20 6.54 12.19 0.74
N PHE A 21 6.67 12.52 2.02
CA PHE A 21 5.64 12.24 3.03
C PHE A 21 4.31 12.94 2.72
N LEU A 22 4.37 14.21 2.30
CA LEU A 22 3.20 14.97 1.86
C LEU A 22 2.55 14.35 0.62
N TYR A 23 3.33 13.81 -0.32
CA TYR A 23 2.81 13.10 -1.48
C TYR A 23 2.02 11.85 -1.08
N SER A 24 2.54 11.03 -0.17
CA SER A 24 1.83 9.83 0.31
C SER A 24 0.50 10.18 1.00
N ILE A 25 0.49 11.25 1.82
CA ILE A 25 -0.76 11.75 2.43
C ILE A 25 -1.74 12.23 1.36
N THR A 26 -1.26 12.93 0.33
CA THR A 26 -2.10 13.46 -0.74
C THR A 26 -2.72 12.35 -1.57
N SER A 27 -1.93 11.35 -1.98
CA SER A 27 -2.44 10.17 -2.69
C SER A 27 -3.46 9.40 -1.86
N TRP A 28 -3.22 9.23 -0.55
CA TRP A 28 -4.21 8.58 0.31
C TRP A 28 -5.49 9.38 0.43
N ARG A 29 -5.39 10.71 0.54
CA ARG A 29 -6.55 11.60 0.56
C ARG A 29 -7.37 11.46 -0.72
N GLU A 30 -6.73 11.44 -1.88
CA GLU A 30 -7.41 11.26 -3.17
C GLU A 30 -8.09 9.89 -3.29
N LEU A 31 -7.37 8.81 -2.94
CA LEU A 31 -7.97 7.47 -2.84
C LEU A 31 -9.16 7.46 -1.88
N SER A 32 -9.05 8.14 -0.73
CA SER A 32 -10.12 8.22 0.26
C SER A 32 -11.33 9.01 -0.20
N GLN A 33 -11.17 9.97 -1.10
CA GLN A 33 -12.31 10.68 -1.68
C GLN A 33 -13.05 9.79 -2.68
N ARG A 34 -12.31 9.00 -3.46
CA ARG A 34 -12.87 8.16 -4.51
C ARG A 34 -13.44 6.83 -4.03
N TYR A 35 -12.73 6.16 -3.13
CA TYR A 35 -13.01 4.78 -2.71
C TYR A 35 -13.41 4.65 -1.25
N LYS A 36 -13.89 5.75 -0.64
CA LYS A 36 -14.28 5.78 0.77
C LYS A 36 -15.25 4.66 1.06
N ASN A 37 -14.87 3.77 1.96
CA ASN A 37 -15.83 2.84 2.52
C ASN A 37 -16.28 3.33 3.90
N LYS A 38 -17.57 3.66 4.01
CA LYS A 38 -18.18 4.09 5.28
C LYS A 38 -18.47 2.91 6.22
N LYS A 39 -18.48 1.67 5.72
CA LYS A 39 -18.70 0.47 6.53
C LYS A 39 -17.36 -0.19 6.82
N SER A 40 -17.03 -0.30 8.10
CA SER A 40 -16.08 -1.30 8.59
C SER A 40 -16.63 -2.66 8.17
N PHE A 41 -15.90 -3.39 7.31
CA PHE A 41 -16.28 -4.76 6.99
C PHE A 41 -16.06 -5.63 8.22
N SER A 42 -17.12 -6.28 8.70
CA SER A 42 -17.03 -7.21 9.85
C SER A 42 -16.32 -8.53 9.51
N ARG A 43 -15.99 -8.75 8.24
CA ARG A 43 -15.33 -9.96 7.71
C ARG A 43 -14.05 -9.69 6.92
N SER A 44 -13.54 -8.46 6.90
CA SER A 44 -12.23 -8.21 6.27
C SER A 44 -11.14 -8.83 7.14
N PHE A 45 -10.54 -9.92 6.68
CA PHE A 45 -9.42 -10.55 7.36
C PHE A 45 -8.25 -9.56 7.42
N PHE A 46 -7.71 -9.34 8.62
CA PHE A 46 -6.72 -8.32 8.88
C PHE A 46 -5.32 -8.95 8.90
N VAL A 47 -4.57 -8.88 7.80
CA VAL A 47 -3.14 -9.19 7.87
C VAL A 47 -2.41 -8.00 8.46
N THR A 48 -2.13 -8.03 9.76
CA THR A 48 -1.25 -7.07 10.42
C THR A 48 0.19 -7.50 10.18
N LYS A 49 0.95 -6.76 9.37
CA LYS A 49 2.39 -7.00 9.18
C LYS A 49 3.22 -5.71 9.13
N ASP A 50 4.51 -5.89 9.38
CA ASP A 50 5.41 -4.85 9.89
C ASP A 50 5.76 -3.73 8.91
N ARG A 51 5.76 -3.96 7.59
CA ARG A 51 6.02 -2.90 6.59
C ARG A 51 5.31 -3.19 5.27
N ILE A 52 4.28 -2.40 4.99
CA ILE A 52 3.70 -2.23 3.65
C ILE A 52 4.19 -0.89 3.12
N TYR A 53 4.40 -0.75 1.82
CA TYR A 53 4.79 0.55 1.27
C TYR A 53 3.67 1.16 0.46
N ILE A 54 3.29 2.39 0.79
CA ILE A 54 2.40 3.23 -0.02
C ILE A 54 3.24 4.35 -0.60
N ASN A 55 3.33 4.39 -1.93
CA ASN A 55 4.26 5.27 -2.64
C ASN A 55 5.67 5.18 -2.04
N GLN A 56 6.20 3.96 -1.86
CA GLN A 56 7.53 3.68 -1.26
C GLN A 56 7.73 4.19 0.18
N ILE A 57 6.67 4.69 0.85
CA ILE A 57 6.74 5.05 2.27
C ILE A 57 6.37 3.83 3.10
N PRO A 58 7.25 3.36 4.01
CA PRO A 58 6.93 2.28 4.90
C PRO A 58 5.81 2.71 5.85
N ILE A 59 4.70 2.01 5.77
CA ILE A 59 3.59 2.09 6.67
C ILE A 59 3.62 0.84 7.55
N ASN A 60 3.79 1.08 8.84
CA ASN A 60 3.61 0.06 9.87
C ASN A 60 2.12 0.05 10.27
N ARG A 61 1.61 -1.06 10.81
CA ARG A 61 0.25 -1.13 11.38
C ARG A 61 -0.84 -0.82 10.34
N PHE A 62 -0.77 -1.54 9.23
CA PHE A 62 -1.73 -1.46 8.15
C PHE A 62 -2.47 -2.79 8.00
N ASN A 63 -3.72 -2.68 7.57
CA ASN A 63 -4.69 -3.75 7.49
C ASN A 63 -5.06 -3.93 6.02
N ILE A 64 -4.82 -5.13 5.49
CA ILE A 64 -5.19 -5.52 4.13
C ILE A 64 -6.17 -6.67 4.22
N GLY A 65 -7.26 -6.57 3.47
CA GLY A 65 -8.19 -7.66 3.22
C GLY A 65 -8.53 -7.76 1.73
N VAL A 66 -8.96 -8.94 1.29
CA VAL A 66 -9.44 -9.17 -0.07
C VAL A 66 -10.91 -9.57 -0.05
N SER A 67 -11.60 -9.30 -1.15
CA SER A 67 -12.98 -9.72 -1.38
C SER A 67 -13.23 -9.84 -2.89
N GLU A 68 -14.34 -10.45 -3.28
CA GLU A 68 -14.79 -10.47 -4.68
C GLU A 68 -14.91 -9.06 -5.29
N LYS A 69 -15.21 -8.05 -4.47
CA LYS A 69 -15.42 -6.67 -4.92
C LYS A 69 -14.12 -5.90 -5.13
N GLY A 70 -13.02 -6.34 -4.53
CA GLY A 70 -11.76 -5.59 -4.56
C GLY A 70 -10.89 -5.77 -3.32
N LEU A 71 -9.85 -4.94 -3.29
CA LEU A 71 -8.86 -4.87 -2.22
C LEU A 71 -9.29 -3.87 -1.15
N PHE A 72 -9.39 -4.36 0.08
CA PHE A 72 -9.67 -3.55 1.25
C PHE A 72 -8.38 -3.10 1.91
N LEU A 73 -8.27 -1.80 2.17
CA LEU A 73 -7.10 -1.16 2.76
C LEU A 73 -7.52 -0.26 3.92
N SER A 74 -6.92 -0.45 5.09
CA SER A 74 -7.19 0.40 6.25
C SER A 74 -5.95 0.56 7.12
N PHE A 75 -5.90 1.66 7.87
CA PHE A 75 -4.91 1.81 8.93
C PHE A 75 -5.44 1.20 10.22
N SER A 76 -4.57 0.56 11.00
CA SER A 76 -4.93 0.08 12.32
C SER A 76 -4.69 1.15 13.39
N SER A 77 -5.27 0.96 14.59
CA SER A 77 -5.12 1.87 15.73
C SER A 77 -5.58 3.32 15.44
N LEU A 78 -5.00 4.31 16.12
CA LEU A 78 -5.36 5.74 16.01
C LEU A 78 -5.25 6.30 14.59
N MET A 79 -4.38 5.73 13.74
CA MET A 79 -4.32 6.12 12.33
C MET A 79 -5.61 5.76 11.57
N GLY A 80 -6.31 4.69 11.95
CA GLY A 80 -7.63 4.35 11.38
C GLY A 80 -8.73 5.37 11.69
N VAL A 81 -8.54 6.22 12.70
CA VAL A 81 -9.45 7.35 13.00
C VAL A 81 -9.16 8.53 12.07
N ALA A 82 -7.88 8.81 11.80
CA ALA A 82 -7.46 9.91 10.93
C ALA A 82 -7.63 9.59 9.44
N PHE A 83 -7.49 8.32 9.06
CA PHE A 83 -7.50 7.87 7.68
C PHE A 83 -8.67 6.91 7.40
N SER A 84 -9.50 7.27 6.42
CA SER A 84 -10.64 6.43 6.03
C SER A 84 -10.18 5.09 5.45
N SER A 85 -10.95 4.04 5.74
CA SER A 85 -10.79 2.75 5.09
C SER A 85 -11.22 2.82 3.62
N LEU A 86 -10.52 2.09 2.76
CA LEU A 86 -10.70 2.08 1.32
C LEU A 86 -11.14 0.69 0.86
N LEU A 87 -12.03 0.65 -0.13
CA LEU A 87 -12.29 -0.56 -0.92
C LEU A 87 -12.03 -0.22 -2.38
N ILE A 88 -10.91 -0.70 -2.91
CA ILE A 88 -10.48 -0.42 -4.28
C ILE A 88 -10.91 -1.59 -5.18
N PRO A 89 -11.76 -1.36 -6.19
CA PRO A 89 -12.18 -2.39 -7.13
C PRO A 89 -11.00 -3.05 -7.86
N TRP A 90 -11.09 -4.35 -8.17
CA TRP A 90 -10.02 -5.07 -8.87
C TRP A 90 -9.66 -4.46 -10.24
N ASN A 91 -10.66 -3.98 -10.98
CA ASN A 91 -10.47 -3.32 -12.28
C ASN A 91 -9.75 -1.96 -12.19
N GLU A 92 -9.58 -1.42 -10.98
CA GLU A 92 -8.86 -0.18 -10.68
C GLU A 92 -7.47 -0.48 -10.09
N ILE A 93 -7.06 -1.76 -10.06
CA ILE A 93 -5.75 -2.20 -9.58
C ILE A 93 -4.99 -2.81 -10.75
N SER A 94 -3.74 -2.41 -10.93
CA SER A 94 -2.88 -2.97 -11.98
C SER A 94 -1.57 -3.45 -11.37
N TYR A 95 -1.07 -4.58 -11.83
CA TYR A 95 0.30 -4.98 -11.55
C TYR A 95 1.29 -3.95 -12.14
N LYS A 96 2.39 -3.68 -11.43
CA LYS A 96 3.44 -2.74 -11.85
C LYS A 96 4.75 -3.46 -12.14
N LYS A 97 5.28 -4.19 -11.16
CA LYS A 97 6.56 -4.91 -11.24
C LYS A 97 6.79 -5.80 -10.03
N ASP A 98 7.69 -6.74 -10.19
CA ASP A 98 8.30 -7.51 -9.12
C ASP A 98 9.63 -6.88 -8.72
N ILE A 99 9.92 -6.96 -7.43
CA ILE A 99 11.20 -6.59 -6.84
C ILE A 99 11.72 -7.85 -6.14
N GLU A 100 12.75 -8.46 -6.70
CA GLU A 100 13.44 -9.59 -6.07
C GLU A 100 14.75 -9.09 -5.45
N ASN A 101 14.94 -9.34 -4.15
CA ASN A 101 16.12 -8.90 -3.43
C ASN A 101 16.55 -9.95 -2.41
N ASN A 102 17.67 -10.64 -2.64
CA ASN A 102 18.33 -11.60 -1.74
C ASN A 102 17.36 -12.36 -0.79
N SER A 103 16.44 -13.14 -1.35
CA SER A 103 15.42 -13.96 -0.66
C SER A 103 14.08 -13.29 -0.30
N ARG A 104 13.84 -12.04 -0.73
CA ARG A 104 12.52 -11.39 -0.60
C ARG A 104 11.99 -10.98 -1.97
N ARG A 105 10.83 -11.53 -2.35
CA ARG A 105 10.05 -11.09 -3.51
C ARG A 105 8.94 -10.17 -3.04
N ASP A 106 8.93 -8.94 -3.54
CA ASP A 106 7.89 -7.95 -3.29
C ASP A 106 7.18 -7.61 -4.61
N PHE A 107 5.85 -7.59 -4.57
CA PHE A 107 4.95 -7.25 -5.65
C PHE A 107 4.53 -5.79 -5.52
N VAL A 108 4.66 -5.01 -6.60
CA VAL A 108 4.22 -3.62 -6.64
C VAL A 108 2.97 -3.50 -7.49
N LEU A 109 1.94 -2.88 -6.94
CA LEU A 109 0.63 -2.67 -7.55
C LEU A 109 0.36 -1.18 -7.68
N ASN A 110 -0.30 -0.76 -8.75
CA ASN A 110 -0.87 0.57 -8.88
C ASN A 110 -2.32 0.54 -8.42
N LEU A 111 -2.74 1.58 -7.71
CA LEU A 111 -4.07 1.78 -7.17
C LEU A 111 -4.72 2.99 -7.83
N GLY A 112 -5.89 2.79 -8.42
CA GLY A 112 -6.72 3.79 -9.10
C GLY A 112 -6.39 4.00 -10.59
N ASN A 113 -7.37 4.53 -11.32
CA ASN A 113 -7.31 4.93 -12.72
C ASN A 113 -7.80 6.38 -12.91
N PRO A 114 -6.93 7.36 -13.22
CA PRO A 114 -5.49 7.22 -13.43
C PRO A 114 -4.77 6.80 -12.14
N LYS A 115 -3.53 6.31 -12.25
CA LYS A 115 -2.74 5.77 -11.13
C LYS A 115 -2.57 6.80 -10.01
N ILE A 116 -3.20 6.58 -8.85
CA ILE A 116 -3.19 7.50 -7.69
C ILE A 116 -2.06 7.14 -6.71
N ALA A 117 -1.89 5.85 -6.41
CA ALA A 117 -0.86 5.37 -5.48
C ALA A 117 -0.24 4.04 -5.91
N SER A 118 0.91 3.68 -5.35
CA SER A 118 1.49 2.35 -5.49
C SER A 118 1.56 1.62 -4.15
N LEU A 119 1.14 0.35 -4.13
CA LEU A 119 1.17 -0.53 -2.97
C LEU A 119 2.21 -1.62 -3.19
N GLN A 120 3.14 -1.80 -2.24
CA GLN A 120 4.13 -2.87 -2.27
C GLN A 120 3.81 -3.91 -1.20
N LEU A 121 3.68 -5.17 -1.62
CA LEU A 121 3.37 -6.32 -0.77
C LEU A 121 4.44 -7.39 -0.93
N SER A 122 4.87 -8.01 0.17
CA SER A 122 5.75 -9.17 0.07
C SER A 122 4.99 -10.41 -0.38
N LEU A 123 5.68 -11.36 -1.01
CA LEU A 123 5.15 -12.69 -1.34
C LEU A 123 4.52 -13.35 -0.10
N HIS A 124 5.22 -13.31 1.03
CA HIS A 124 4.73 -13.78 2.34
C HIS A 124 3.46 -13.06 2.83
N THR A 125 3.15 -11.87 2.33
CA THR A 125 1.87 -11.20 2.63
C THR A 125 0.76 -11.74 1.75
N ILE A 126 1.04 -11.95 0.47
CA ILE A 126 0.09 -12.52 -0.50
C ILE A 126 -0.23 -13.99 -0.15
N GLU A 127 0.77 -14.80 0.17
CA GLU A 127 0.59 -16.19 0.62
C GLU A 127 -0.31 -16.26 1.85
N LYS A 128 -0.07 -15.40 2.85
CA LYS A 128 -0.95 -15.31 4.03
C LYS A 128 -2.37 -14.89 3.69
N ILE A 129 -2.55 -14.00 2.71
CA ILE A 129 -3.90 -13.64 2.25
C ILE A 129 -4.58 -14.88 1.66
N HIS A 130 -3.89 -15.66 0.84
CA HIS A 130 -4.41 -16.90 0.26
C HIS A 130 -4.71 -17.98 1.29
N GLU A 131 -3.81 -18.22 2.25
CA GLU A 131 -4.03 -19.17 3.35
C GLU A 131 -5.29 -18.85 4.15
N ASN A 132 -5.56 -17.56 4.40
CA ASN A 132 -6.70 -17.14 5.21
C ASN A 132 -8.02 -17.08 4.42
N TYR A 133 -7.96 -16.83 3.10
CA TYR A 133 -9.16 -16.74 2.27
C TYR A 133 -9.52 -18.09 1.61
N GLY A 134 -8.57 -19.01 1.49
CA GLY A 134 -8.75 -20.32 0.88
C GLY A 134 -8.67 -20.33 -0.66
N GLU A 135 -8.43 -19.19 -1.29
CA GLU A 135 -8.39 -19.04 -2.75
C GLU A 135 -7.26 -18.10 -3.20
N PRO A 136 -6.62 -18.36 -4.36
CA PRO A 136 -5.57 -17.51 -4.93
C PRO A 136 -6.13 -16.25 -5.61
N ILE A 137 -7.13 -15.60 -4.99
CA ILE A 137 -7.88 -14.46 -5.54
C ILE A 137 -6.94 -13.34 -6.00
N PHE A 138 -5.83 -13.14 -5.29
CA PHE A 138 -4.90 -12.08 -5.64
C PHE A 138 -4.26 -12.30 -7.02
N PHE A 139 -3.83 -13.53 -7.32
CA PHE A 139 -3.22 -13.85 -8.62
C PHE A 139 -4.27 -14.00 -9.72
N GLU A 140 -5.45 -14.51 -9.40
CA GLU A 140 -6.55 -14.64 -10.38
C GLU A 140 -7.08 -13.26 -10.84
N GLN A 141 -7.21 -12.31 -9.92
CA GLN A 141 -7.76 -10.98 -10.24
C GLN A 141 -6.73 -10.02 -10.83
N LEU A 142 -5.45 -10.17 -10.50
CA LEU A 142 -4.38 -9.30 -11.01
C LEU A 142 -3.71 -9.83 -12.28
N GLY A 143 -3.94 -11.11 -12.61
CA GLY A 143 -3.17 -11.83 -13.62
C GLY A 143 -1.81 -12.26 -13.09
N GLU A 144 -1.19 -13.24 -13.76
CA GLU A 144 0.18 -13.63 -13.43
C GLU A 144 1.15 -12.46 -13.69
N PRO A 145 2.17 -12.27 -12.84
CA PRO A 145 3.26 -11.35 -13.12
C PRO A 145 3.99 -11.82 -14.38
N SER A 146 3.75 -11.13 -15.50
CA SER A 146 4.46 -11.33 -16.78
C SER A 146 5.93 -10.97 -16.68
#